data_AF-C3YR22-F1
#
_entry.id   AF-C3YR22-F1
#
_cell.length_a   1.000
_cell.length_b   1.000
_cell.length_c   1.000
_cell.angle_alpha   90.00
_cell.angle_beta   90.00
_cell.angle_gamma   90.00
#
_symmetry.space_group_name_H-M   'P 1'
#
loop_
_entity.id
_entity.type
_entity.pdbx_description
1 polymer ?
#
loop_
_entity_poly.entity_id
_entity_poly.type
_entity_poly.pdbx_seq_one_letter_code
_entity_poly.pdbx_strand_id
1 'polypeptide(L)'
;EYPHGHKCCKLCPAGTYVLDTCEQNHDVSTCEGCPPNTFTAFDNGLKECQRCRSACDKQWGEIEISNCTSHHDRECRCKKGTYKYHETCRDHTPCPAGYGVVRKGNYNAWQ
;
A
#
# COMPACT_ATOMS: atom_id res chain seq x y z
N GLU A 1 11.71 -0.43 17.88
CA GLU A 1 12.06 0.91 18.44
C GLU A 1 12.63 1.78 17.32
N TYR A 2 12.63 3.10 17.48
CA TYR A 2 13.26 4.04 16.56
C TYR A 2 14.18 5.02 17.32
N PRO A 3 15.29 5.47 16.72
CA PRO A 3 16.19 6.41 17.37
C PRO A 3 15.61 7.84 17.35
N HIS A 4 15.72 8.54 18.48
CA HIS A 4 15.41 9.97 18.60
C HIS A 4 16.42 10.67 19.52
N GLY A 5 17.33 11.44 18.93
CA GLY A 5 18.47 12.01 19.66
C GLY A 5 19.37 10.92 20.23
N HIS A 6 19.60 10.94 21.54
CA HIS A 6 20.39 9.93 22.27
C HIS A 6 19.51 8.84 22.93
N LYS A 7 18.22 8.76 22.57
CA LYS A 7 17.24 7.81 23.11
C LYS A 7 16.71 6.89 22.01
N CYS A 8 16.28 5.70 22.40
CA CYS A 8 15.48 4.77 21.60
C CYS A 8 14.04 4.82 22.08
N CYS A 9 13.09 5.16 21.21
CA CYS A 9 11.67 5.19 21.54
C CYS A 9 10.96 3.96 20.98
N LYS A 10 9.91 3.47 21.67
CA LYS A 10 9.04 2.44 21.09
C LYS A 10 8.24 3.00 19.92
N LEU A 11 8.01 2.14 18.93
CA LEU A 11 7.28 2.47 17.71
C LEU A 11 5.79 2.66 18.02
N CYS A 12 5.15 3.51 17.23
CA CYS A 12 3.70 3.60 17.15
C CYS A 12 3.17 2.47 16.26
N PRO A 13 2.01 1.85 16.59
CA PRO A 13 1.46 0.76 15.78
C PRO A 13 1.03 1.23 14.39
N ALA A 14 0.87 0.28 13.46
CA ALA A 14 0.20 0.54 12.19
C ALA A 14 -1.14 1.27 12.38
N GLY A 15 -1.52 2.14 11.43
CA GLY A 15 -2.71 3.00 11.59
C GLY A 15 -2.47 4.31 12.35
N THR A 16 -1.27 4.51 12.88
CA THR A 16 -0.91 5.68 13.69
C THR A 16 0.43 6.29 13.29
N TYR A 17 0.68 7.51 13.76
CA TYR A 17 1.96 8.23 13.66
C TYR A 17 2.36 8.80 15.02
N VAL A 18 3.62 9.21 15.16
CA VAL A 18 4.16 9.82 16.38
C VAL A 18 3.70 11.28 16.47
N LEU A 19 2.81 11.55 17.42
CA LEU A 19 2.45 12.92 17.82
C LEU A 19 3.60 13.52 18.63
N ASP A 20 3.86 12.97 19.82
CA ASP A 20 4.94 13.37 20.71
C ASP A 20 5.97 12.24 20.89
N THR A 21 7.24 12.59 20.79
CA THR A 21 8.34 11.64 21.00
C THR A 21 8.47 11.24 22.47
N CYS A 22 8.97 10.03 22.73
CA CYS A 22 9.16 9.54 24.09
C CYS A 22 10.06 10.45 24.96
N GLU A 23 9.67 10.63 26.22
CA GLU A 23 10.43 11.46 27.17
C GLU A 23 11.69 10.74 27.67
N GLN A 24 11.59 9.44 27.94
CA GLN A 24 12.67 8.61 28.49
C GLN A 24 13.17 7.56 27.48
N ASN A 25 14.40 7.08 27.69
CA ASN A 25 14.96 6.02 26.85
C ASN A 25 14.17 4.71 27.01
N HIS A 26 13.84 4.06 25.90
CA HIS A 26 13.01 2.86 25.77
C HIS A 26 11.53 3.03 26.15
N ASP A 27 11.05 4.28 26.23
CA ASP A 27 9.66 4.56 26.55
C ASP A 27 8.76 4.67 25.31
N VAL A 28 7.45 4.63 25.53
CA VAL A 28 6.42 4.73 24.50
C VAL A 28 6.29 6.18 24.04
N SER A 29 6.15 6.38 22.72
CA SER A 29 5.81 7.70 22.16
C SER A 29 4.29 7.90 22.22
N THR A 30 3.83 9.14 22.29
CA THR A 30 2.39 9.42 22.10
C THR A 30 2.06 9.21 20.62
N CYS A 31 1.09 8.34 20.35
CA CYS A 31 0.67 7.97 19.01
C CYS A 31 -0.73 8.50 18.72
N GLU A 32 -0.94 9.01 17.51
CA GLU A 32 -2.24 9.48 17.05
C GLU A 32 -2.65 8.75 15.76
N GLY A 33 -3.95 8.54 15.57
CA GLY A 33 -4.50 7.88 14.40
C GLY A 33 -4.22 8.67 13.11
N CYS A 34 -3.95 7.94 12.02
CA CYS A 34 -3.78 8.57 10.72
C CYS A 34 -5.02 9.37 10.31
N PRO A 35 -4.87 10.63 9.87
CA PRO A 35 -5.98 11.42 9.38
C PRO A 35 -6.55 10.84 8.06
N PRO A 36 -7.76 11.24 7.64
CA PRO A 36 -8.35 10.78 6.39
C PRO A 36 -7.41 10.94 5.19
N ASN A 37 -7.43 9.96 4.27
CA ASN A 37 -6.55 9.87 3.10
C ASN A 37 -5.06 9.70 3.42
N THR A 38 -4.72 9.17 4.59
CA THR A 38 -3.36 8.75 4.94
C THR A 38 -3.34 7.39 5.65
N PHE A 39 -2.19 6.71 5.65
CA PHE A 39 -2.02 5.40 6.24
C PHE A 39 -0.59 5.13 6.75
N THR A 40 -0.45 4.14 7.62
CA THR A 40 0.82 3.48 7.94
C THR A 40 0.59 1.97 8.01
N ALA A 41 1.32 1.21 7.20
CA ALA A 41 1.09 -0.23 7.07
C ALA A 41 1.73 -1.07 8.19
N PHE A 42 2.69 -0.50 8.91
CA PHE A 42 3.49 -1.19 9.91
C PHE A 42 3.78 -0.27 11.09
N ASP A 43 4.23 -0.88 12.18
CA ASP A 43 4.76 -0.17 13.34
C ASP A 43 5.89 0.77 12.91
N ASN A 44 5.81 2.03 13.33
CA ASN A 44 6.62 3.10 12.76
C ASN A 44 6.99 4.18 13.78
N GLY A 45 8.01 4.98 13.44
CA GLY A 45 8.41 6.19 14.19
C GLY A 45 8.19 7.46 13.37
N LEU A 46 7.23 7.46 12.44
CA LEU A 46 7.00 8.56 11.51
C LEU A 46 6.29 9.71 12.21
N LYS A 47 6.61 10.95 11.82
CA LYS A 47 5.94 12.16 12.30
C LYS A 47 4.66 12.50 11.52
N GLU A 48 4.40 11.79 10.45
CA GLU A 48 3.19 11.90 9.65
C GLU A 48 2.89 10.57 8.96
N CYS A 49 1.62 10.33 8.66
CA CYS A 49 1.20 9.16 7.89
C CYS A 49 1.47 9.35 6.39
N GLN A 50 1.66 8.25 5.67
CA GLN A 50 1.85 8.28 4.22
C GLN A 50 0.55 8.63 3.52
N ARG A 51 0.58 9.48 2.50
CA ARG A 51 -0.62 9.79 1.71
C ARG A 51 -1.05 8.56 0.93
N CYS A 52 -2.36 8.31 0.92
CA CYS A 52 -2.91 7.27 0.06
C CYS A 52 -2.65 7.59 -1.41
N ARG A 53 -2.49 6.54 -2.21
CA ARG A 53 -2.55 6.63 -3.67
C ARG A 53 -3.84 7.33 -4.11
N SER A 54 -3.73 8.10 -5.19
CA SER A 54 -4.88 8.65 -5.91
C SER A 54 -5.86 7.56 -6.35
N ALA A 55 -7.06 7.95 -6.76
CA ALA A 55 -8.03 7.02 -7.33
C ALA A 55 -7.40 6.18 -8.45
N CYS A 56 -7.80 4.91 -8.53
CA CYS A 56 -7.35 4.00 -9.56
C CYS A 56 -7.71 4.54 -10.95
N ASP A 57 -6.76 4.46 -11.88
CA ASP A 57 -6.94 5.10 -13.17
C ASP A 57 -7.79 4.23 -14.09
N LYS A 58 -9.06 4.61 -14.20
CA LYS A 58 -10.03 3.94 -15.08
C LYS A 58 -9.66 4.08 -16.56
N GLN A 59 -8.97 5.15 -16.95
CA GLN A 59 -8.51 5.34 -18.34
C GLN A 59 -7.41 4.32 -18.68
N TRP A 60 -6.60 3.93 -17.69
CA TRP A 60 -5.58 2.89 -17.84
C TRP A 60 -6.12 1.47 -17.64
N GLY A 61 -7.41 1.32 -17.35
CA GLY A 61 -8.08 0.03 -17.17
C GLY A 61 -7.89 -0.60 -15.79
N GLU A 62 -7.45 0.17 -14.80
CA GLU A 62 -7.37 -0.26 -13.42
C GLU A 62 -8.74 -0.22 -12.72
N ILE A 63 -8.89 -1.10 -11.74
CA ILE A 63 -10.03 -1.15 -10.82
C ILE A 63 -9.53 -1.10 -9.38
N GLU A 64 -10.33 -0.49 -8.51
CA GLU A 64 -10.07 -0.48 -7.06
C GLU A 64 -10.42 -1.84 -6.46
N ILE A 65 -9.46 -2.43 -5.76
CA ILE A 65 -9.61 -3.71 -5.07
C ILE A 65 -9.90 -3.50 -3.60
N SER A 66 -9.26 -2.49 -3.01
CA SER A 66 -9.52 -2.03 -1.65
C SER A 66 -9.38 -0.51 -1.59
N ASN A 67 -10.22 0.11 -0.77
CA ASN A 67 -10.13 1.51 -0.45
C ASN A 67 -8.88 1.78 0.40
N CYS A 68 -8.47 3.04 0.52
CA CYS A 68 -7.48 3.39 1.53
C CYS A 68 -8.11 3.36 2.93
N THR A 69 -7.37 2.87 3.91
CA THR A 69 -7.70 2.95 5.33
C THR A 69 -6.51 3.49 6.11
N SER A 70 -6.64 3.75 7.40
CA SER A 70 -5.48 4.13 8.22
C SER A 70 -4.37 3.07 8.22
N HIS A 71 -4.69 1.80 7.95
CA HIS A 71 -3.74 0.68 8.06
C HIS A 71 -3.17 0.22 6.70
N HIS A 72 -3.77 0.62 5.58
CA HIS A 72 -3.27 0.22 4.26
C HIS A 72 -3.61 1.24 3.18
N ASP A 73 -2.76 1.31 2.17
CA ASP A 73 -3.02 2.10 0.98
C ASP A 73 -4.24 1.56 0.20
N ARG A 74 -4.73 2.39 -0.73
CA ARG A 74 -5.63 1.96 -1.81
C ARG A 74 -4.90 0.99 -2.72
N GLU A 75 -5.52 -0.17 -2.97
CA GLU A 75 -5.01 -1.12 -3.95
C GLU A 75 -5.74 -0.99 -5.29
N CYS A 76 -4.97 -0.79 -6.36
CA CYS A 76 -5.48 -0.82 -7.73
C CYS A 76 -4.86 -1.99 -8.48
N ARG A 77 -5.69 -2.70 -9.24
CA ARG A 77 -5.23 -3.79 -10.13
C ARG A 77 -5.90 -3.70 -11.48
N CYS A 78 -5.28 -4.32 -12.48
CA CYS A 78 -5.89 -4.52 -13.77
C CYS A 78 -7.11 -5.45 -13.66
N LYS A 79 -8.17 -5.14 -14.43
CA LYS A 79 -9.38 -5.96 -14.48
C LYS A 79 -9.06 -7.40 -14.89
N LYS A 80 -9.93 -8.34 -14.53
CA LYS A 80 -9.76 -9.74 -14.93
C LYS A 80 -9.65 -9.87 -16.45
N GLY A 81 -8.66 -10.64 -16.92
CA GLY A 81 -8.37 -10.79 -18.35
C GLY A 81 -7.32 -9.82 -18.88
N THR A 82 -6.87 -8.85 -18.06
CA THR A 82 -5.78 -7.94 -18.37
C THR A 82 -4.65 -8.04 -17.35
N TYR A 83 -3.49 -7.53 -17.73
CA TYR A 83 -2.30 -7.45 -16.88
C TYR A 83 -1.62 -6.10 -16.99
N LYS A 84 -0.90 -5.70 -15.94
CA LYS A 84 -0.17 -4.44 -15.90
C LYS A 84 1.04 -4.50 -16.83
N TYR A 85 1.08 -3.60 -17.79
CA TYR A 85 2.20 -3.37 -18.70
C TYR A 85 2.53 -1.86 -18.69
N HIS A 86 3.64 -1.52 -18.04
CA HIS A 86 3.96 -0.15 -17.60
C HIS A 86 2.78 0.44 -16.80
N GLU A 87 2.26 1.57 -17.25
CA GLU A 87 1.17 2.29 -16.60
C GLU A 87 -0.22 1.80 -17.05
N THR A 88 -0.31 0.91 -18.03
CA THR A 88 -1.60 0.51 -18.64
C THR A 88 -1.92 -0.96 -18.45
N CYS A 89 -3.21 -1.28 -18.43
CA CYS A 89 -3.69 -2.65 -18.45
C CYS A 89 -3.86 -3.15 -19.88
N ARG A 90 -3.16 -4.24 -20.24
CA ARG A 90 -3.24 -4.88 -21.55
C ARG A 90 -3.97 -6.21 -21.47
N ASP A 91 -4.75 -6.53 -22.50
CA ASP A 91 -5.43 -7.82 -22.58
C ASP A 91 -4.43 -8.97 -22.69
N HIS A 92 -4.75 -10.08 -22.02
CA HIS A 92 -4.07 -11.34 -22.28
C HIS A 92 -4.38 -11.81 -23.71
N THR A 93 -3.37 -12.32 -24.39
CA THR A 93 -3.52 -12.86 -25.75
C THR A 93 -4.32 -14.17 -25.70
N PRO A 94 -5.41 -14.31 -26.48
CA PRO A 94 -6.12 -15.58 -26.61
C PRO A 94 -5.22 -16.66 -27.20
N CYS A 95 -5.42 -17.92 -26.80
CA CYS A 95 -4.78 -19.05 -27.45
C CYS A 95 -5.34 -19.22 -28.87
N PRO A 96 -4.50 -19.61 -29.86
CA PRO A 96 -4.97 -20.00 -31.19
C PRO A 96 -5.93 -21.20 -31.12
N ALA A 97 -6.72 -21.40 -32.18
CA ALA A 97 -7.63 -22.54 -32.27
C ALA A 97 -6.86 -23.88 -32.14
N GLY A 98 -7.38 -24.79 -31.31
CA GLY A 98 -6.73 -26.06 -30.99
C GLY A 98 -5.77 -26.01 -29.79
N TYR A 99 -5.53 -24.84 -29.20
CA TYR A 99 -4.69 -24.65 -28.02
C TYR A 99 -5.50 -24.14 -26.83
N GLY A 100 -4.97 -24.35 -25.62
CA GLY A 100 -5.58 -23.93 -24.37
C GLY A 100 -4.60 -23.33 -23.37
N VAL A 101 -5.13 -22.60 -22.40
CA VAL A 101 -4.34 -21.95 -21.34
C VAL A 101 -3.77 -23.01 -20.41
N VAL A 102 -2.43 -23.14 -20.39
CA VAL A 102 -1.71 -24.04 -19.46
C VAL A 102 -1.66 -23.46 -18.05
N ARG A 103 -1.43 -22.16 -17.93
CA ARG A 103 -1.40 -21.41 -16.66
C ARG A 103 -2.15 -20.11 -16.83
N LYS A 104 -3.13 -19.85 -15.97
CA LYS A 104 -3.89 -18.59 -16.00
C LYS A 104 -2.94 -17.41 -15.76
N GLY A 105 -3.07 -16.37 -16.58
CA GLY A 105 -2.39 -15.11 -16.35
C GLY A 105 -2.84 -14.46 -15.04
N ASN A 106 -1.93 -13.70 -14.43
CA ASN A 106 -2.23 -12.86 -13.29
C ASN A 106 -2.25 -11.38 -13.74
N TYR A 107 -2.53 -10.47 -12.79
CA TYR A 107 -2.69 -9.05 -13.07
C TYR A 107 -1.35 -8.28 -13.23
N ASN A 108 -0.19 -8.93 -13.09
CA ASN A 108 1.16 -8.36 -13.18
C ASN A 108 2.00 -9.09 -14.26
N ALA A 109 2.59 -8.35 -15.21
CA ALA A 109 3.41 -8.96 -16.27
C ALA A 109 4.66 -9.74 -15.79
N TRP A 110 5.15 -9.45 -14.57
CA TRP A 110 6.49 -9.82 -14.11
C TRP A 110 6.53 -10.93 -13.04
N GLN A 111 5.47 -11.75 -12.97
CA GLN A 111 5.35 -12.90 -12.07
C GLN A 111 5.13 -14.19 -12.86
#